data_AF-A0AAJ4TXR5-F1
#
_entry.id   AF-A0AAJ4TXR5-F1
#
_cell.length_a   1.000
_cell.length_b   1.000
_cell.length_c   1.000
_cell.angle_alpha   90.00
_cell.angle_beta   90.00
_cell.angle_gamma   90.00
#
_symmetry.space_group_name_H-M   'P 1'
#
loop_
_entity.id
_entity.type
_entity.pdbx_description
1 polymer ?
#
loop_
_entity_poly.entity_id
_entity_poly.type
_entity_poly.pdbx_seq_one_letter_code
_entity_poly.pdbx_strand_id
1 'polypeptide(L)' 'MDNDVEVYFEDESWKVKTKGSKRASQTFDTKKEAVARAKEIAENKGSKVIVHKKGE' A
#
# COMPACT_ATOMS: atom_id res chain seq x y z
N MET A 1 8.31 12.84 8.86
CA MET A 1 8.29 11.44 8.39
C MET A 1 7.41 11.38 7.16
N ASP A 2 7.87 10.71 6.11
CA ASP A 2 7.02 10.45 4.94
C ASP A 2 5.94 9.46 5.37
N ASN A 3 4.67 9.83 5.19
CA ASN A 3 3.51 9.04 5.62
C ASN A 3 2.74 8.45 4.44
N ASP A 4 3.25 8.62 3.21
CA ASP A 4 2.63 8.08 2.01
C ASP A 4 2.40 6.57 2.15
N VAL A 5 1.37 6.09 1.50
CA VAL A 5 0.95 4.69 1.56
C VAL A 5 1.26 4.03 0.23
N GLU A 6 2.07 2.99 0.28
CA GLU A 6 2.52 2.22 -0.88
C GLU A 6 1.69 0.95 -1.03
N VAL A 7 1.30 0.65 -2.27
CA VAL A 7 0.68 -0.61 -2.68
C VAL A 7 1.66 -1.34 -3.60
N TYR A 8 2.07 -2.53 -3.20
CA TYR A 8 3.06 -3.33 -3.94
C TYR A 8 2.62 -4.80 -4.01
N PHE A 9 3.21 -5.55 -4.94
CA PHE A 9 2.91 -6.98 -5.12
C PHE A 9 4.14 -7.81 -4.73
N GLU A 10 3.98 -8.71 -3.78
CA GLU A 10 5.05 -9.56 -3.24
C GLU A 10 4.41 -10.86 -2.72
N ASP A 11 5.11 -11.99 -2.85
CA ASP A 11 4.62 -13.31 -2.39
C ASP A 11 3.19 -13.61 -2.88
N GLU A 12 2.96 -13.43 -4.18
CA GLU A 12 1.67 -13.70 -4.84
C GLU A 12 0.48 -12.87 -4.32
N SER A 13 0.73 -11.82 -3.53
CA SER A 13 -0.31 -11.02 -2.88
C SER A 13 -0.07 -9.51 -3.02
N TRP A 14 -1.13 -8.73 -2.93
CA TRP A 14 -1.08 -7.27 -2.92
C TRP A 14 -0.97 -6.76 -1.48
N LYS A 15 0.10 -6.06 -1.18
CA LYS A 15 0.43 -5.57 0.16
C LYS A 15 0.35 -4.05 0.22
N VAL A 16 -0.05 -3.54 1.38
CA VAL A 16 -0.14 -2.11 1.68
C VAL A 16 0.83 -1.81 2.81
N LYS A 17 1.70 -0.80 2.67
CA LYS A 17 2.60 -0.34 3.74
C LYS A 17 2.68 1.18 3.77
N THR A 18 3.04 1.75 4.91
CA THR A 18 3.50 3.15 4.93
C THR A 18 4.92 3.20 4.39
N LYS A 19 5.23 4.24 3.61
CA LYS A 19 6.53 4.48 3.02
C LYS A 19 7.64 4.44 4.07
N GLY A 20 8.71 3.70 3.76
CA GLY A 20 9.81 3.45 4.70
C GLY A 20 9.55 2.37 5.75
N SER A 21 8.33 1.83 5.86
CA SER A 21 8.06 0.67 6.71
C SER A 21 8.70 -0.59 6.14
N LYS A 22 9.30 -1.40 7.03
CA LYS A 22 9.83 -2.73 6.69
C LYS A 22 8.75 -3.81 6.58
N ARG A 23 7.54 -3.54 7.08
CA ARG A 23 6.43 -4.51 7.12
C ARG A 23 5.21 -3.97 6.39
N ALA A 24 4.51 -4.87 5.72
CA ALA A 24 3.15 -4.62 5.26
C ALA A 24 2.24 -4.38 6.47
N SER A 25 1.37 -3.38 6.35
CA SER A 25 0.27 -3.14 7.26
C SER A 25 -0.84 -4.17 7.02
N GLN A 26 -1.14 -4.46 5.75
CA GLN A 26 -2.20 -5.38 5.33
C GLN A 26 -1.84 -6.06 4.00
N THR A 27 -2.45 -7.22 3.76
CA THR A 27 -2.28 -8.05 2.56
C THR A 27 -3.65 -8.40 2.00
N PHE A 28 -3.76 -8.44 0.68
CA PHE A 28 -4.99 -8.68 -0.09
C PHE A 28 -4.71 -9.55 -1.31
N ASP A 29 -5.73 -10.25 -1.78
CA ASP A 29 -5.62 -11.08 -2.99
C ASP A 29 -5.65 -10.23 -4.27
N THR A 30 -6.37 -9.10 -4.26
CA THR A 30 -6.53 -8.25 -5.44
C THR A 30 -5.92 -6.86 -5.29
N LYS A 31 -5.43 -6.32 -6.40
CA LYS A 31 -4.92 -4.94 -6.49
C LYS A 31 -5.97 -3.93 -6.06
N LYS A 32 -7.22 -4.18 -6.43
CA LYS A 32 -8.34 -3.27 -6.20
C LYS A 32 -8.57 -3.06 -4.71
N GLU A 33 -8.56 -4.14 -3.92
CA GLU A 33 -8.73 -4.10 -2.47
C GLU A 33 -7.57 -3.39 -1.79
N ALA A 34 -6.33 -3.73 -2.16
CA ALA A 34 -5.15 -3.06 -1.63
C ALA A 34 -5.14 -1.56 -1.92
N VAL A 35 -5.51 -1.14 -3.14
CA VAL A 35 -5.62 0.28 -3.50
C VAL A 35 -6.74 0.98 -2.74
N ALA A 36 -7.90 0.34 -2.58
CA ALA A 36 -9.00 0.90 -1.80
C ALA A 36 -8.56 1.15 -0.35
N ARG A 37 -7.89 0.16 0.26
CA ARG A 37 -7.39 0.30 1.63
C ARG A 37 -6.30 1.36 1.75
N ALA A 38 -5.38 1.44 0.79
CA ALA A 38 -4.33 2.44 0.80
C ALA A 38 -4.91 3.86 0.74
N LYS A 39 -5.96 4.09 -0.06
CA LYS A 39 -6.66 5.39 -0.14
C LYS A 39 -7.28 5.79 1.20
N GLU A 40 -7.96 4.88 1.87
CA GLU A 40 -8.57 5.13 3.18
C GLU A 40 -7.50 5.50 4.23
N ILE A 41 -6.39 4.76 4.27
CA ILE A 41 -5.27 5.06 5.18
C ILE A 41 -4.65 6.42 4.83
N ALA A 42 -4.47 6.70 3.54
CA ALA A 42 -3.84 7.93 3.09
C ALA A 42 -4.69 9.16 3.43
N GLU A 43 -6.01 9.07 3.23
CA GLU A 43 -6.99 10.10 3.62
C GLU A 43 -6.95 10.37 5.12
N ASN A 44 -7.01 9.33 5.94
CA ASN A 44 -6.93 9.44 7.40
C ASN A 44 -5.61 10.07 7.90
N LYS A 45 -4.51 9.90 7.14
CA LYS A 45 -3.18 10.42 7.48
C LYS A 45 -2.85 11.75 6.79
N GLY A 46 -3.71 12.26 5.91
CA GLY A 46 -3.40 13.42 5.07
C GLY A 46 -2.18 13.20 4.15
N SER A 47 -2.05 12.00 3.58
CA SER A 47 -0.91 11.56 2.76
C SER A 47 -1.37 11.08 1.37
N LYS A 48 -0.43 10.64 0.52
CA LYS A 48 -0.73 10.16 -0.84
C LYS A 48 -0.63 8.64 -0.94
N VAL A 49 -1.25 8.10 -1.99
CA VAL A 49 -1.11 6.69 -2.36
C VAL A 49 -0.13 6.56 -3.52
N ILE A 50 0.84 5.66 -3.37
CA ILE A 50 1.78 5.26 -4.41
C ILE A 50 1.46 3.81 -4.76
N VAL A 51 1.21 3.53 -6.05
CA VAL A 51 0.84 2.19 -6.50
C VAL A 51 1.94 1.67 -7.44
N HIS A 52 2.67 0.67 -6.98
CA HIS A 52 3.75 0.04 -7.75
C HIS A 52 3.20 -0.90 -8.83
N LYS A 53 4.04 -1.18 -9.83
CA LYS A 53 3.77 -2.24 -10.80
C LYS A 53 4.12 -3.59 -10.19
N LYS A 54 3.52 -4.66 -10.73
CA LYS A 54 3.86 -6.03 -10.32
C LYS A 54 5.29 -6.33 -10.78
N GLY A 55 6.19 -6.63 -9.85
CA GLY A 55 7.60 -6.96 -10.11
C GLY A 55 8.58 -5.78 -10.08
N GLU A 56 8.18 -4.64 -9.50
CA GLU A 56 9.08 -3.53 -9.17
C GLU A 56 9.87 -3.79 -7.88
#